data_AF-A0A848MHT4-F1
#
_entry.id   AF-A0A848MHT4-F1
#
_cell.length_a   1.000
_cell.length_b   1.000
_cell.length_c   1.000
_cell.angle_alpha   90.00
_cell.angle_beta   90.00
_cell.angle_gamma   90.00
#
_symmetry.space_group_name_H-M   'P 1'
#
loop_
_entity.id
_entity.type
_entity.pdbx_description
1 polymer ?
#
loop_
_entity_poly.entity_id
_entity_poly.type
_entity_poly.pdbx_seq_one_letter_code
_entity_poly.pdbx_strand_id
1 'polypeptide(L)'
;MLKLSNVNVLDLAAMKRSQEFELELLMQLITELTLLLFASFNHNANPASSCTLPAGYLNNTVNPVINFATNNRLLSAKSALATANNLSPSESNKISFENRSTEQPEKPVIHQSITKVFNGFRQSYGSLNCITVSAIKAAMIKFGQTPAEVYQQVTTDNEGFNITMRDGFTLRLSPGELQQATRASGFIGEDKKMIGDANFMYAVSAKRAQLENNDGHANRSYANALRSLDDTEHSGEGLKRLGLTAYMSKSSAQALANGTLGTLERNGHSVAVINGREEIYGTVGNAPRHGYAIALG
;
A
#
# COMPACT_ATOMS: atom_id res chain seq x y z
N MET A 1 49.80 -4.27 -9.38
CA MET A 1 49.30 -4.71 -10.70
C MET A 1 48.39 -5.91 -10.49
N LEU A 2 47.06 -5.70 -10.51
CA LEU A 2 46.07 -6.77 -10.44
C LEU A 2 45.68 -7.16 -11.87
N LYS A 3 45.85 -8.43 -12.23
CA LYS A 3 45.41 -9.02 -13.50
C LYS A 3 43.89 -9.23 -13.45
N LEU A 4 43.18 -8.64 -14.40
CA LEU A 4 41.78 -8.96 -14.70
C LEU A 4 41.75 -10.25 -15.52
N SER A 5 40.95 -11.22 -15.07
CA SER A 5 40.72 -12.51 -15.74
C SER A 5 39.73 -12.36 -16.89
N ASN A 6 40.08 -12.98 -18.02
CA ASN A 6 39.30 -13.05 -19.26
C ASN A 6 37.93 -13.71 -19.04
N VAL A 7 36.85 -12.97 -19.28
CA VAL A 7 35.51 -13.55 -19.51
C VAL A 7 35.46 -14.05 -20.96
N ASN A 8 35.06 -15.31 -21.14
CA ASN A 8 35.05 -15.97 -22.44
C ASN A 8 33.93 -15.40 -23.32
N VAL A 9 34.23 -15.08 -24.58
CA VAL A 9 33.32 -14.38 -25.53
C VAL A 9 32.04 -15.19 -25.78
N LEU A 10 32.07 -16.51 -25.56
CA LEU A 10 30.91 -17.39 -25.67
C LEU A 10 29.87 -17.17 -24.55
N ASP A 11 30.27 -16.82 -23.32
CA ASP A 11 29.33 -16.56 -22.21
C ASP A 11 28.56 -15.25 -22.39
N LEU A 12 29.21 -14.25 -23.01
CA LEU A 12 28.58 -12.95 -23.26
C LEU A 12 27.51 -13.04 -24.37
N ALA A 13 27.71 -13.92 -25.36
CA ALA A 13 26.74 -14.18 -26.41
C ALA A 13 25.52 -14.97 -25.89
N ALA A 14 25.73 -15.91 -24.97
CA ALA A 14 24.64 -16.66 -24.33
C ALA A 14 23.81 -15.78 -23.38
N MET A 15 24.45 -14.88 -22.61
CA MET A 15 23.74 -13.89 -21.79
C MET A 15 22.91 -12.91 -22.61
N LYS A 16 23.44 -12.42 -23.75
CA LYS A 16 22.67 -11.55 -24.64
C LYS A 16 21.45 -12.25 -25.24
N ARG A 17 21.60 -13.51 -25.67
CA ARG A 17 20.49 -14.30 -26.21
C ARG A 17 19.40 -14.58 -25.17
N SER A 18 19.79 -14.77 -23.90
CA SER A 18 18.84 -14.92 -22.80
C SER A 18 18.08 -13.62 -22.49
N GLN A 19 18.74 -12.46 -22.57
CA GLN A 19 18.07 -11.17 -22.36
C GLN A 19 17.14 -10.79 -23.53
N GLU A 20 17.51 -11.14 -24.76
CA GLU A 20 16.66 -10.92 -25.94
C GLU A 20 15.38 -11.79 -25.88
N PHE A 21 15.47 -13.03 -25.37
CA PHE A 21 14.31 -13.90 -25.20
C PHE A 21 13.33 -13.40 -24.13
N GLU A 22 13.84 -12.88 -23.00
CA GLU A 22 13.01 -12.27 -21.95
C GLU A 22 12.31 -10.99 -22.43
N LEU A 23 12.94 -10.21 -23.32
CA LEU A 23 12.34 -9.03 -23.92
C LEU A 23 11.25 -9.38 -24.94
N GLU A 24 11.41 -10.44 -25.73
CA GLU A 24 10.35 -10.92 -26.63
C GLU A 24 9.13 -11.43 -25.86
N LEU A 25 9.34 -12.14 -24.74
CA LEU A 25 8.25 -12.63 -23.89
C LEU A 25 7.49 -11.47 -23.23
N LEU A 26 8.20 -10.42 -22.78
CA LEU A 26 7.61 -9.18 -22.26
C LEU A 26 6.81 -8.42 -23.33
N MET A 27 7.33 -8.35 -24.56
CA MET A 27 6.63 -7.73 -25.69
C MET A 27 5.33 -8.47 -26.05
N GLN A 28 5.33 -9.81 -26.02
CA GLN A 28 4.13 -10.61 -26.24
C GLN A 28 3.10 -10.41 -25.12
N LEU A 29 3.53 -10.40 -23.85
CA LEU A 29 2.64 -10.18 -22.70
C LEU A 29 1.98 -8.80 -22.73
N ILE A 30 2.73 -7.75 -23.11
CA ILE A 30 2.20 -6.38 -23.26
C ILE A 30 1.18 -6.30 -24.42
N THR A 31 1.43 -7.02 -25.51
CA THR A 31 0.54 -7.06 -26.68
C THR A 31 -0.79 -7.74 -26.34
N GLU A 32 -0.77 -8.84 -25.58
CA GLU A 32 -2.00 -9.48 -25.10
C GLU A 32 -2.76 -8.63 -24.08
N LEU A 33 -2.05 -7.95 -23.17
CA LEU A 33 -2.69 -7.04 -22.21
C LEU A 33 -3.38 -5.86 -22.90
N THR A 34 -2.75 -5.30 -23.95
CA THR A 34 -3.34 -4.20 -24.73
C THR A 34 -4.57 -4.67 -25.52
N LEU A 35 -4.55 -5.86 -26.13
CA LEU A 35 -5.72 -6.44 -26.79
C LEU A 35 -6.90 -6.66 -25.82
N LEU A 36 -6.63 -7.12 -24.58
CA LEU A 36 -7.65 -7.29 -23.53
C LEU A 36 -8.24 -5.96 -23.04
N LEU A 37 -7.41 -4.92 -22.95
CA LEU A 37 -7.85 -3.56 -22.63
C LEU A 37 -8.72 -2.96 -23.74
N PHE A 38 -8.34 -3.13 -25.02
CA PHE A 38 -9.16 -2.67 -26.15
C PHE A 38 -10.50 -3.42 -26.27
N ALA A 39 -10.52 -4.73 -25.97
CA ALA A 39 -11.76 -5.51 -25.93
C ALA A 39 -12.72 -5.06 -24.81
N SER A 40 -12.17 -4.61 -23.67
CA SER A 40 -12.96 -4.14 -22.53
C SER A 40 -13.55 -2.74 -22.73
N PHE A 41 -12.95 -1.91 -23.59
CA PHE A 41 -13.48 -0.57 -23.93
C PHE A 41 -14.61 -0.59 -24.97
N ASN A 42 -14.77 -1.68 -25.73
CA ASN A 42 -15.77 -1.78 -26.82
C ASN A 42 -17.11 -2.42 -26.40
N HIS A 43 -17.36 -2.61 -25.11
CA HIS A 43 -18.62 -3.20 -24.59
C HIS A 43 -19.45 -2.28 -23.68
N ASN A 44 -19.18 -0.96 -23.69
CA ASN A 44 -19.98 0.00 -22.91
C ASN A 44 -20.41 1.25 -23.72
N ALA A 45 -20.76 1.06 -24.99
CA ALA A 45 -21.59 2.03 -25.71
C ALA A 45 -22.98 1.42 -25.92
N ASN A 46 -23.93 1.77 -25.05
CA ASN A 46 -25.35 1.56 -25.35
C ASN A 46 -26.04 2.94 -25.46
N PRO A 47 -26.69 3.25 -26.60
CA PRO A 47 -27.21 4.58 -26.91
C PRO A 47 -28.71 4.68 -26.64
N ALA A 48 -29.17 5.83 -26.14
CA ALA A 48 -30.55 6.28 -26.36
C ALA A 48 -30.70 7.78 -26.07
N SER A 49 -30.82 8.60 -27.12
CA SER A 49 -31.91 9.58 -27.28
C SER A 49 -31.88 10.17 -28.71
N SER A 50 -32.98 9.88 -29.40
CA SER A 50 -33.42 10.18 -30.77
C SER A 50 -33.16 11.59 -31.33
N CYS A 51 -32.78 11.66 -32.62
CA CYS A 51 -33.46 12.51 -33.61
C CYS A 51 -33.10 12.14 -35.07
N THR A 52 -34.13 11.77 -35.86
CA THR A 52 -34.30 11.92 -37.35
C THR A 52 -33.37 11.21 -38.38
N LEU A 53 -34.02 10.43 -39.25
CA LEU A 53 -33.61 9.78 -40.53
C LEU A 53 -33.41 10.80 -41.69
N PRO A 54 -32.83 10.49 -42.90
CA PRO A 54 -33.00 9.22 -43.64
C PRO A 54 -31.88 8.65 -44.56
N ALA A 55 -32.12 7.37 -44.92
CA ALA A 55 -31.85 6.64 -46.18
C ALA A 55 -30.42 6.49 -46.76
N GLY A 56 -29.98 5.24 -46.92
CA GLY A 56 -28.93 4.87 -47.89
C GLY A 56 -28.35 3.46 -47.78
N TYR A 57 -28.82 2.57 -48.65
CA TYR A 57 -28.11 1.42 -49.25
C TYR A 57 -27.87 0.09 -48.49
N LEU A 58 -28.33 -0.96 -49.17
CA LEU A 58 -28.24 -2.39 -48.91
C LEU A 58 -26.85 -2.96 -49.29
N ASN A 59 -26.32 -3.95 -48.56
CA ASN A 59 -26.14 -5.35 -49.03
C ASN A 59 -25.13 -6.17 -48.19
N ASN A 60 -25.61 -7.36 -47.78
CA ASN A 60 -24.96 -8.68 -47.65
C ASN A 60 -23.43 -8.80 -47.48
N THR A 61 -23.00 -9.54 -46.44
CA THR A 61 -22.27 -10.82 -46.61
C THR A 61 -22.11 -11.62 -45.29
N VAL A 62 -22.79 -12.78 -45.24
CA VAL A 62 -22.34 -14.12 -44.81
C VAL A 62 -21.41 -14.26 -43.58
N ASN A 63 -21.95 -14.90 -42.54
CA ASN A 63 -21.23 -15.62 -41.46
C ASN A 63 -20.30 -16.72 -42.01
N PRO A 64 -19.25 -17.07 -41.23
CA PRO A 64 -19.14 -18.47 -40.86
C PRO A 64 -19.09 -18.69 -39.34
N VAL A 65 -19.93 -19.63 -38.92
CA VAL A 65 -19.87 -20.36 -37.65
C VAL A 65 -18.58 -21.17 -37.60
N ILE A 66 -17.82 -21.09 -36.50
CA ILE A 66 -16.93 -22.18 -36.05
C ILE A 66 -17.16 -22.43 -34.55
N ASN A 67 -17.68 -23.62 -34.27
CA ASN A 67 -17.70 -24.31 -32.98
C ASN A 67 -16.29 -24.77 -32.59
N PHE A 68 -15.90 -24.66 -31.31
CA PHE A 68 -14.96 -25.62 -30.70
C PHE A 68 -15.24 -25.87 -29.21
N ALA A 69 -15.79 -27.06 -28.97
CA ALA A 69 -15.51 -28.04 -27.92
C ALA A 69 -14.98 -27.59 -26.54
N THR A 70 -15.80 -27.86 -25.53
CA THR A 70 -15.41 -28.19 -24.15
C THR A 70 -14.36 -29.30 -24.11
N ASN A 71 -13.24 -29.08 -23.41
CA ASN A 71 -12.35 -30.14 -22.98
C ASN A 71 -12.09 -30.08 -21.48
N ASN A 72 -12.65 -31.07 -20.80
CA ASN A 72 -12.31 -31.50 -19.44
C ASN A 72 -10.82 -31.86 -19.36
N ARG A 73 -10.07 -31.13 -18.52
CA ARG A 73 -8.83 -31.60 -17.88
C ARG A 73 -8.86 -31.27 -16.38
N LEU A 74 -9.92 -31.74 -15.73
CA LEU A 74 -9.98 -31.97 -14.29
C LEU A 74 -10.07 -33.48 -14.12
N LEU A 75 -8.93 -34.20 -14.10
CA LEU A 75 -8.82 -35.62 -13.69
C LEU A 75 -7.35 -36.10 -13.80
N SER A 76 -6.42 -35.51 -13.04
CA SER A 76 -5.14 -36.19 -12.69
C SER A 76 -4.34 -35.59 -11.52
N ALA A 77 -4.93 -34.74 -10.67
CA ALA A 77 -4.27 -34.26 -9.44
C ALA A 77 -5.10 -34.52 -8.16
N LYS A 78 -5.98 -35.53 -8.19
CA LYS A 78 -6.80 -35.97 -7.04
C LYS A 78 -6.31 -37.26 -6.36
N SER A 79 -5.09 -37.70 -6.64
CA SER A 79 -4.50 -38.92 -6.05
C SER A 79 -3.12 -38.72 -5.40
N ALA A 80 -2.70 -37.47 -5.14
CA ALA A 80 -1.43 -37.18 -4.46
C ALA A 80 -1.55 -36.01 -3.48
N LEU A 81 -2.53 -36.04 -2.58
CA LEU A 81 -2.44 -35.36 -1.27
C LEU A 81 -3.43 -35.95 -0.26
N ALA A 82 -3.59 -37.27 -0.29
CA ALA A 82 -4.31 -38.05 0.72
C ALA A 82 -3.30 -38.86 1.55
N THR A 83 -2.21 -38.21 2.00
CA THR A 83 -1.25 -38.79 2.95
C THR A 83 -0.54 -37.66 3.73
N ALA A 84 -1.31 -36.82 4.41
CA ALA A 84 -0.79 -35.88 5.41
C ALA A 84 -1.85 -35.56 6.49
N ASN A 85 -2.65 -36.56 6.88
CA ASN A 85 -3.48 -36.49 8.08
C ASN A 85 -2.83 -37.37 9.14
N ASN A 86 -1.82 -36.82 9.82
CA ASN A 86 -1.32 -37.26 11.14
C ASN A 86 -0.20 -36.32 11.59
N LEU A 87 -0.52 -35.06 11.84
CA LEU A 87 0.29 -34.16 12.65
C LEU A 87 -0.67 -33.35 13.53
N SER A 88 -0.46 -33.45 14.84
CA SER A 88 -1.17 -32.74 15.89
C SER A 88 -1.14 -31.22 15.68
N PRO A 89 -2.21 -30.48 16.00
CA PRO A 89 -2.18 -29.02 15.97
C PRO A 89 -1.42 -28.50 17.19
N SER A 90 -0.09 -28.45 17.10
CA SER A 90 0.77 -27.73 18.03
C SER A 90 1.53 -26.63 17.29
N GLU A 91 1.34 -25.39 17.77
CA GLU A 91 2.30 -24.29 17.66
C GLU A 91 2.43 -23.58 16.30
N SER A 92 1.31 -23.03 15.79
CA SER A 92 1.38 -21.81 14.97
C SER A 92 0.51 -20.71 15.57
N ASN A 93 1.08 -19.49 15.62
CA ASN A 93 0.48 -18.23 16.01
C ASN A 93 0.16 -18.01 17.51
N LYS A 94 1.21 -17.92 18.33
CA LYS A 94 1.20 -16.97 19.45
C LYS A 94 2.09 -15.79 19.08
N ILE A 95 1.48 -14.65 18.72
CA ILE A 95 2.17 -13.37 18.78
C ILE A 95 2.24 -13.03 20.26
N SER A 96 3.41 -13.22 20.87
CA SER A 96 3.67 -12.97 22.28
C SER A 96 3.68 -11.46 22.54
N PHE A 97 2.55 -10.90 23.00
CA PHE A 97 2.56 -9.62 23.71
C PHE A 97 2.77 -9.93 25.19
N GLU A 98 4.03 -10.09 25.60
CA GLU A 98 4.37 -10.27 27.01
C GLU A 98 4.25 -8.95 27.76
N ASN A 99 3.48 -9.00 28.86
CA ASN A 99 3.42 -7.99 29.91
C ASN A 99 4.81 -7.78 30.52
N ARG A 100 5.35 -6.57 30.43
CA ARG A 100 6.50 -6.14 31.25
C ARG A 100 6.09 -4.93 32.10
N SER A 101 5.65 -5.22 33.32
CA SER A 101 5.63 -4.25 34.42
C SER A 101 6.82 -4.53 35.33
N THR A 102 7.37 -3.45 35.88
CA THR A 102 8.44 -3.32 36.89
C THR A 102 9.90 -3.41 36.42
N GLU A 103 10.41 -2.28 35.93
CA GLU A 103 11.78 -1.80 36.20
C GLU A 103 11.77 -0.26 36.20
N GLN A 104 12.59 0.36 37.06
CA GLN A 104 12.62 1.78 37.43
C GLN A 104 12.92 2.76 36.27
N PRO A 105 12.64 4.09 36.40
CA PRO A 105 12.53 4.97 35.24
C PRO A 105 13.90 5.38 34.71
N GLU A 106 14.36 4.71 33.66
CA GLU A 106 15.42 5.26 32.82
C GLU A 106 14.87 6.45 32.00
N LYS A 107 15.67 7.51 31.96
CA LYS A 107 15.53 8.74 31.16
C LYS A 107 15.15 8.40 29.70
N PRO A 108 14.28 9.18 29.02
CA PRO A 108 13.66 8.76 27.76
C PRO A 108 14.70 8.58 26.65
N VAL A 109 14.83 7.34 26.17
CA VAL A 109 15.70 6.95 25.06
C VAL A 109 15.04 7.37 23.75
N ILE A 110 15.27 8.61 23.31
CA ILE A 110 14.98 9.03 21.94
C ILE A 110 16.05 8.42 21.03
N HIS A 111 15.95 7.12 20.74
CA HIS A 111 16.80 6.46 19.74
C HIS A 111 16.08 5.31 19.04
N GLN A 112 14.93 5.59 18.45
CA GLN A 112 14.70 4.95 17.15
C GLN A 112 15.69 5.60 16.18
N SER A 113 16.51 4.79 15.52
CA SER A 113 17.36 5.34 14.46
C SER A 113 16.43 5.93 13.40
N ILE A 114 16.48 7.26 13.23
CA ILE A 114 15.71 7.99 12.22
C ILE A 114 15.84 7.30 10.85
N THR A 115 17.02 6.76 10.55
CA THR A 115 17.30 5.94 9.36
C THR A 115 16.33 4.78 9.20
N LYS A 116 15.94 4.08 10.28
CA LYS A 116 14.96 3.00 10.24
C LYS A 116 13.57 3.47 9.84
N VAL A 117 13.15 4.67 10.23
CA VAL A 117 11.84 5.19 9.76
C VAL A 117 11.91 5.58 8.29
N PHE A 118 13.05 6.07 7.82
CA PHE A 118 13.27 6.26 6.38
C PHE A 118 13.19 4.92 5.63
N ASN A 119 13.98 3.91 5.99
CA ASN A 119 14.15 2.71 5.14
C ASN A 119 13.38 1.45 5.56
N GLY A 120 12.76 1.43 6.75
CA GLY A 120 12.19 0.22 7.35
C GLY A 120 10.93 -0.28 6.64
N PHE A 121 10.12 0.65 6.12
CA PHE A 121 9.04 0.35 5.17
C PHE A 121 8.84 1.51 4.20
N ARG A 122 8.24 1.23 3.06
CA ARG A 122 7.84 2.24 2.07
C ARG A 122 6.68 1.72 1.24
N GLN A 123 6.02 2.63 0.53
CA GLN A 123 5.05 2.26 -0.50
C GLN A 123 5.68 1.42 -1.62
N SER A 124 4.89 0.55 -2.23
CA SER A 124 5.23 -0.12 -3.47
C SER A 124 5.24 0.88 -4.64
N TYR A 125 6.02 0.58 -5.69
CA TYR A 125 6.01 1.41 -6.89
C TYR A 125 4.62 1.36 -7.55
N GLY A 126 4.07 2.52 -7.93
CA GLY A 126 2.77 2.61 -8.59
C GLY A 126 1.55 2.66 -7.66
N SER A 127 1.70 2.59 -6.33
CA SER A 127 0.59 2.89 -5.41
C SER A 127 0.43 4.39 -5.18
N LEU A 128 -0.79 4.81 -4.84
CA LEU A 128 -1.19 6.20 -4.57
C LEU A 128 -1.35 6.51 -3.08
N ASN A 129 -1.22 5.51 -2.21
CA ASN A 129 -1.30 5.60 -0.75
C ASN A 129 -0.22 6.45 -0.01
N CYS A 130 0.47 7.35 -0.72
CA CYS A 130 1.55 8.18 -0.18
C CYS A 130 1.13 9.08 0.99
N ILE A 131 -0.13 9.55 1.01
CA ILE A 131 -0.67 10.38 2.11
C ILE A 131 -0.75 9.58 3.41
N THR A 132 -1.16 8.31 3.34
CA THR A 132 -1.19 7.46 4.54
C THR A 132 0.22 7.08 4.97
N VAL A 133 1.12 6.76 4.03
CA VAL A 133 2.51 6.36 4.34
C VAL A 133 3.28 7.48 5.03
N SER A 134 3.22 8.70 4.48
CA SER A 134 3.87 9.88 5.06
C SER A 134 3.33 10.18 6.47
N ALA A 135 2.02 10.10 6.67
CA ALA A 135 1.39 10.28 7.97
C ALA A 135 1.84 9.23 9.00
N ILE A 136 1.90 7.95 8.62
CA ILE A 136 2.39 6.87 9.49
C ILE A 136 3.83 7.13 9.91
N LYS A 137 4.72 7.48 8.96
CA LYS A 137 6.12 7.77 9.28
C LYS A 137 6.27 8.97 10.20
N ALA A 138 5.53 10.05 9.96
CA ALA A 138 5.53 11.21 10.84
C ALA A 138 5.03 10.86 12.25
N ALA A 139 3.96 10.06 12.34
CA ALA A 139 3.43 9.58 13.62
C ALA A 139 4.44 8.72 14.38
N MET A 140 5.13 7.81 13.69
CA MET A 140 6.16 6.95 14.28
C MET A 140 7.33 7.76 14.86
N ILE A 141 7.76 8.82 14.18
CA ILE A 141 8.80 9.73 14.70
C ILE A 141 8.30 10.50 15.92
N LYS A 142 7.04 10.97 15.89
CA LYS A 142 6.49 11.83 16.94
C LYS A 142 6.25 11.08 18.24
N PHE A 143 5.65 9.89 18.15
CA PHE A 143 5.10 9.19 19.31
C PHE A 143 5.82 7.89 19.64
N GLY A 144 6.51 7.26 18.66
CA GLY A 144 7.13 5.95 18.77
C GLY A 144 6.66 5.00 17.67
N GLN A 145 7.43 3.94 17.39
CA GLN A 145 7.22 3.08 16.23
C GLN A 145 5.89 2.33 16.25
N THR A 146 5.45 1.88 17.42
CA THR A 146 4.39 0.87 17.52
C THR A 146 3.00 1.51 17.56
N PRO A 147 1.94 0.78 17.15
CA PRO A 147 0.56 1.26 17.31
C PRO A 147 0.19 1.65 18.73
N ALA A 148 0.74 0.96 19.74
CA ALA A 148 0.52 1.27 21.15
C ALA A 148 1.15 2.62 21.58
N GLU A 149 2.20 3.06 20.88
CA GLU A 149 2.82 4.37 21.10
C GLU A 149 2.09 5.47 20.33
N VAL A 150 1.65 5.19 19.09
CA VAL A 150 0.95 6.19 18.25
C VAL A 150 -0.47 6.47 18.73
N TYR A 151 -1.25 5.46 19.08
CA TYR A 151 -2.63 5.64 19.52
C TYR A 151 -2.71 5.90 21.03
N GLN A 152 -3.85 6.41 21.50
CA GLN A 152 -4.07 6.61 22.93
C GLN A 152 -4.23 5.26 23.65
N GLN A 153 -4.89 4.30 23.01
CA GLN A 153 -5.05 2.95 23.52
C GLN A 153 -5.26 1.96 22.37
N VAL A 154 -4.63 0.79 22.48
CA VAL A 154 -4.90 -0.38 21.64
C VAL A 154 -5.12 -1.55 22.59
N THR A 155 -6.27 -2.22 22.48
CA THR A 155 -6.57 -3.46 23.21
C THR A 155 -7.00 -4.54 22.23
N THR A 156 -6.87 -5.80 22.63
CA THR A 156 -7.21 -6.96 21.81
C THR A 156 -8.16 -7.86 22.59
N ASP A 157 -9.12 -8.42 21.88
CA ASP A 157 -10.02 -9.47 22.39
C ASP A 157 -10.23 -10.54 21.31
N ASN A 158 -11.15 -11.47 21.56
CA ASN A 158 -11.38 -12.62 20.68
C ASN A 158 -11.89 -12.26 19.28
N GLU A 159 -12.44 -11.06 19.06
CA GLU A 159 -13.00 -10.66 17.77
C GLU A 159 -12.16 -9.57 17.06
N GLY A 160 -11.10 -9.07 17.70
CA GLY A 160 -10.12 -8.20 17.05
C GLY A 160 -9.47 -7.19 17.97
N PHE A 161 -9.34 -5.97 17.47
CA PHE A 161 -8.62 -4.87 18.11
C PHE A 161 -9.57 -3.70 18.37
N ASN A 162 -9.56 -3.16 19.59
CA ASN A 162 -10.23 -1.91 19.91
C ASN A 162 -9.16 -0.81 20.00
N ILE A 163 -9.39 0.28 19.29
CA ILE A 163 -8.46 1.40 19.19
C ILE A 163 -9.17 2.67 19.66
N THR A 164 -8.53 3.37 20.58
CA THR A 164 -8.85 4.75 20.94
C THR A 164 -7.74 5.65 20.42
N MET A 165 -8.09 6.57 19.53
CA MET A 165 -7.16 7.52 18.95
C MET A 165 -6.93 8.72 19.87
N ARG A 166 -5.91 9.53 19.57
CA ARG A 166 -5.53 10.68 20.41
C ARG A 166 -6.51 11.86 20.31
N ASP A 167 -7.34 11.91 19.28
CA ASP A 167 -8.44 12.86 19.14
C ASP A 167 -9.76 12.34 19.76
N GLY A 168 -9.73 11.21 20.46
CA GLY A 168 -10.89 10.62 21.12
C GLY A 168 -11.74 9.73 20.20
N PHE A 169 -11.43 9.62 18.91
CA PHE A 169 -12.13 8.72 18.00
C PHE A 169 -11.88 7.26 18.40
N THR A 170 -12.93 6.44 18.44
CA THR A 170 -12.83 5.01 18.77
C THR A 170 -13.29 4.15 17.60
N LEU A 171 -12.56 3.07 17.32
CA LEU A 171 -12.98 2.07 16.34
C LEU A 171 -12.56 0.67 16.74
N ARG A 172 -13.18 -0.31 16.06
CA ARG A 172 -12.84 -1.72 16.16
C ARG A 172 -12.35 -2.21 14.81
N LEU A 173 -11.25 -2.95 14.82
CA LEU A 173 -10.65 -3.57 13.64
C LEU A 173 -10.68 -5.09 13.80
N SER A 174 -11.24 -5.80 12.84
CA SER A 174 -11.23 -7.26 12.81
C SER A 174 -9.92 -7.81 12.23
N PRO A 175 -9.56 -9.08 12.54
CA PRO A 175 -8.41 -9.74 11.89
C PRO A 175 -8.53 -9.78 10.35
N GLY A 176 -9.75 -9.93 9.82
CA GLY A 176 -10.00 -9.94 8.38
C GLY A 176 -9.79 -8.58 7.71
N GLU A 177 -10.13 -7.48 8.39
CA GLU A 177 -9.84 -6.13 7.91
C GLU A 177 -8.34 -5.82 7.94
N LEU A 178 -7.63 -6.25 8.98
CA LEU A 178 -6.17 -6.14 9.04
C LEU A 178 -5.49 -6.93 7.90
N GLN A 179 -5.98 -8.13 7.60
CA GLN A 179 -5.46 -8.92 6.48
C GLN A 179 -5.72 -8.24 5.12
N GLN A 180 -6.93 -7.69 4.90
CA GLN A 180 -7.25 -6.95 3.68
C GLN A 180 -6.36 -5.71 3.52
N ALA A 181 -6.18 -4.94 4.59
CA ALA A 181 -5.32 -3.76 4.60
C ALA A 181 -3.86 -4.10 4.33
N THR A 182 -3.35 -5.20 4.91
CA THR A 182 -1.98 -5.69 4.67
C THR A 182 -1.75 -6.04 3.21
N ARG A 183 -2.75 -6.60 2.52
CA ARG A 183 -2.67 -6.90 1.09
C ARG A 183 -2.76 -5.62 0.25
N ALA A 184 -3.65 -4.70 0.61
CA ALA A 184 -3.90 -3.47 -0.12
C ALA A 184 -2.78 -2.43 0.02
N SER A 185 -2.14 -2.35 1.18
CA SER A 185 -1.06 -1.37 1.42
C SER A 185 0.16 -1.63 0.54
N GLY A 186 0.46 -2.90 0.24
CA GLY A 186 1.60 -3.31 -0.56
C GLY A 186 2.95 -2.90 0.02
N PHE A 187 3.02 -2.60 1.33
CA PHE A 187 4.24 -2.08 1.94
C PHE A 187 5.41 -3.06 1.82
N ILE A 188 6.56 -2.53 1.44
CA ILE A 188 7.80 -3.31 1.30
C ILE A 188 8.96 -2.68 2.07
N GLY A 189 9.89 -3.53 2.47
CA GLY A 189 11.01 -3.17 3.33
C GLY A 189 11.61 -4.40 4.03
N GLU A 190 12.72 -4.17 4.71
CA GLU A 190 13.49 -5.20 5.40
C GLU A 190 13.03 -5.40 6.85
N ASP A 191 12.51 -4.34 7.50
CA ASP A 191 12.01 -4.41 8.87
C ASP A 191 10.58 -4.96 8.90
N LYS A 192 10.46 -6.29 8.97
CA LYS A 192 9.15 -6.97 8.99
C LYS A 192 8.27 -6.56 10.16
N LYS A 193 8.87 -6.20 11.31
CA LYS A 193 8.10 -5.74 12.47
C LYS A 193 7.51 -4.35 12.18
N MET A 194 8.31 -3.42 11.67
CA MET A 194 7.84 -2.10 11.30
C MET A 194 6.78 -2.14 10.19
N ILE A 195 6.91 -3.06 9.22
CA ILE A 195 5.88 -3.29 8.20
C ILE A 195 4.57 -3.75 8.85
N GLY A 196 4.63 -4.67 9.81
CA GLY A 196 3.46 -5.09 10.58
C GLY A 196 2.80 -3.94 11.33
N ASP A 197 3.60 -3.13 12.03
CA ASP A 197 3.17 -1.93 12.75
C ASP A 197 2.49 -0.93 11.78
N ALA A 198 3.10 -0.68 10.61
CA ALA A 198 2.58 0.22 9.58
C ALA A 198 1.29 -0.31 8.92
N ASN A 199 1.21 -1.61 8.63
CA ASN A 199 0.00 -2.24 8.09
C ASN A 199 -1.17 -2.14 9.07
N PHE A 200 -0.91 -2.26 10.37
CA PHE A 200 -1.92 -2.03 11.39
C PHE A 200 -2.44 -0.59 11.35
N MET A 201 -1.54 0.40 11.32
CA MET A 201 -1.94 1.81 11.24
C MET A 201 -2.68 2.14 9.93
N TYR A 202 -2.28 1.52 8.81
CA TYR A 202 -2.99 1.61 7.53
C TYR A 202 -4.42 1.06 7.64
N ALA A 203 -4.58 -0.09 8.29
CA ALA A 203 -5.90 -0.70 8.54
C ALA A 203 -6.80 0.19 9.41
N VAL A 204 -6.24 0.79 10.46
CA VAL A 204 -6.95 1.75 11.32
C VAL A 204 -7.37 2.99 10.52
N SER A 205 -6.46 3.54 9.69
CA SER A 205 -6.77 4.66 8.78
C SER A 205 -7.93 4.32 7.85
N ALA A 206 -7.90 3.14 7.21
CA ALA A 206 -8.96 2.65 6.34
C ALA A 206 -10.29 2.47 7.09
N LYS A 207 -10.23 1.95 8.31
CA LYS A 207 -11.45 1.77 9.13
C LYS A 207 -12.08 3.11 9.48
N ARG A 208 -11.28 4.12 9.82
CA ARG A 208 -11.79 5.47 10.05
C ARG A 208 -12.37 6.08 8.77
N ALA A 209 -11.67 5.96 7.65
CA ALA A 209 -12.19 6.40 6.34
C ALA A 209 -13.54 5.75 6.02
N GLN A 210 -13.71 4.45 6.32
CA GLN A 210 -15.00 3.76 6.17
C GLN A 210 -16.09 4.41 7.02
N LEU A 211 -15.82 4.64 8.30
CA LEU A 211 -16.79 5.16 9.27
C LEU A 211 -17.16 6.62 9.00
N GLU A 212 -16.22 7.43 8.56
CA GLU A 212 -16.42 8.85 8.21
C GLU A 212 -16.89 9.04 6.76
N ASN A 213 -17.05 7.94 6.00
CA ASN A 213 -17.44 7.95 4.59
C ASN A 213 -16.55 8.83 3.69
N ASN A 214 -15.23 8.62 3.77
CA ASN A 214 -14.25 9.25 2.88
C ASN A 214 -14.71 9.19 1.42
N ASP A 215 -14.55 10.31 0.71
CA ASP A 215 -14.90 10.49 -0.70
C ASP A 215 -16.36 10.18 -1.06
N GLY A 216 -17.24 10.14 -0.05
CA GLY A 216 -18.66 9.87 -0.22
C GLY A 216 -19.00 8.42 -0.56
N HIS A 217 -18.02 7.52 -0.61
CA HIS A 217 -18.23 6.11 -0.96
C HIS A 217 -17.49 5.10 -0.09
N ALA A 218 -16.58 5.51 0.81
CA ALA A 218 -15.83 4.58 1.64
C ALA A 218 -16.73 3.75 2.57
N ASN A 219 -17.89 4.25 3.01
CA ASN A 219 -18.76 3.52 3.93
C ASN A 219 -19.44 2.28 3.31
N ARG A 220 -19.44 2.16 1.97
CA ARG A 220 -20.09 1.07 1.24
C ARG A 220 -19.50 -0.30 1.61
N SER A 221 -18.20 -0.36 1.85
CA SER A 221 -17.50 -1.53 2.38
C SER A 221 -16.07 -1.17 2.76
N TYR A 222 -15.44 -2.01 3.59
CA TYR A 222 -14.02 -1.83 3.93
C TYR A 222 -13.10 -1.83 2.70
N ALA A 223 -13.43 -2.61 1.67
CA ALA A 223 -12.71 -2.59 0.40
C ALA A 223 -12.86 -1.24 -0.36
N ASN A 224 -14.00 -0.56 -0.26
CA ASN A 224 -14.15 0.79 -0.81
C ASN A 224 -13.36 1.82 0.01
N ALA A 225 -13.29 1.66 1.33
CA ALA A 225 -12.42 2.49 2.16
C ALA A 225 -10.95 2.30 1.80
N LEU A 226 -10.47 1.07 1.60
CA LEU A 226 -9.09 0.84 1.15
C LEU A 226 -8.76 1.50 -0.20
N ARG A 227 -9.74 1.59 -1.13
CA ARG A 227 -9.58 2.30 -2.40
C ARG A 227 -9.54 3.81 -2.22
N SER A 228 -10.34 4.34 -1.29
CA SER A 228 -10.36 5.76 -0.97
C SER A 228 -9.03 6.23 -0.33
N LEU A 229 -8.21 5.30 0.18
CA LEU A 229 -6.85 5.60 0.67
C LEU A 229 -5.80 5.64 -0.45
N ASP A 230 -6.14 5.17 -1.65
CA ASP A 230 -5.25 4.96 -2.78
C ASP A 230 -5.65 5.86 -3.96
N ASP A 231 -5.89 7.14 -3.66
CA ASP A 231 -6.22 8.17 -4.66
C ASP A 231 -5.52 9.51 -4.36
N THR A 232 -5.99 10.60 -4.98
CA THR A 232 -5.46 11.95 -4.75
C THR A 232 -6.19 12.64 -3.59
N GLU A 233 -5.72 12.46 -2.36
CA GLU A 233 -6.36 13.10 -1.19
C GLU A 233 -5.77 14.46 -0.81
N HIS A 234 -6.37 15.11 0.21
CA HIS A 234 -5.97 16.43 0.68
C HIS A 234 -4.84 16.42 1.72
N SER A 235 -4.12 17.54 1.81
CA SER A 235 -3.06 17.75 2.80
C SER A 235 -3.48 17.45 4.24
N GLY A 236 -2.68 16.63 4.93
CA GLY A 236 -2.90 16.27 6.33
C GLY A 236 -4.04 15.27 6.58
N GLU A 237 -4.72 14.76 5.55
CA GLU A 237 -5.81 13.80 5.71
C GLU A 237 -5.36 12.50 6.36
N GLY A 238 -4.20 11.97 5.96
CA GLY A 238 -3.58 10.81 6.62
C GLY A 238 -3.39 11.03 8.12
N LEU A 239 -2.91 12.20 8.56
CA LEU A 239 -2.72 12.51 9.98
C LEU A 239 -4.06 12.57 10.74
N LYS A 240 -5.11 13.13 10.12
CA LYS A 240 -6.46 13.13 10.70
C LYS A 240 -6.99 11.72 10.87
N ARG A 241 -6.82 10.84 9.88
CA ARG A 241 -7.29 9.45 9.96
C ARG A 241 -6.53 8.60 10.97
N LEU A 242 -5.31 9.00 11.32
CA LEU A 242 -4.57 8.44 12.46
C LEU A 242 -4.99 9.06 13.81
N GLY A 243 -5.94 10.01 13.80
CA GLY A 243 -6.49 10.70 14.97
C GLY A 243 -5.52 11.65 15.64
N LEU A 244 -4.73 12.35 14.82
CA LEU A 244 -3.69 13.28 15.27
C LEU A 244 -4.11 14.75 15.14
N THR A 245 -5.40 15.04 14.92
CA THR A 245 -5.90 16.40 14.66
C THR A 245 -5.44 17.44 15.69
N ALA A 246 -5.37 17.09 16.97
CA ALA A 246 -4.91 17.99 18.04
C ALA A 246 -3.41 18.34 17.99
N TYR A 247 -2.62 17.60 17.21
CA TYR A 247 -1.18 17.78 17.03
C TYR A 247 -0.84 18.39 15.66
N MET A 248 -1.85 18.67 14.84
CA MET A 248 -1.68 19.20 13.51
C MET A 248 -1.73 20.73 13.52
N SER A 249 -0.81 21.35 12.78
CA SER A 249 -0.88 22.77 12.49
C SER A 249 -0.47 23.05 11.04
N LYS A 250 -1.11 24.05 10.41
CA LYS A 250 -0.65 24.53 9.10
C LYS A 250 0.77 25.08 9.25
N SER A 251 1.64 24.74 8.31
CA SER A 251 3.05 25.12 8.34
C SER A 251 3.52 25.57 6.95
N SER A 252 4.83 25.69 6.77
CA SER A 252 5.47 25.99 5.49
C SER A 252 6.56 24.96 5.16
N ALA A 253 6.86 24.81 3.87
CA ALA A 253 8.01 24.01 3.44
C ALA A 253 9.32 24.46 4.11
N GLN A 254 9.51 25.77 4.31
CA GLN A 254 10.69 26.30 4.99
C GLN A 254 10.76 25.87 6.46
N ALA A 255 9.64 25.88 7.19
CA ALA A 255 9.62 25.42 8.58
C ALA A 255 9.97 23.94 8.66
N LEU A 256 9.41 23.11 7.76
CA LEU A 256 9.76 21.70 7.69
C LEU A 256 11.25 21.51 7.34
N ALA A 257 11.78 22.28 6.37
CA ALA A 257 13.20 22.28 6.02
C ALA A 257 14.13 22.66 7.19
N ASN A 258 13.65 23.52 8.09
CA ASN A 258 14.37 23.93 9.30
C ASN A 258 14.29 22.88 10.44
N GLY A 259 13.63 21.74 10.22
CA GLY A 259 13.61 20.62 11.16
C GLY A 259 12.24 20.35 11.80
N THR A 260 11.21 21.16 11.53
CA THR A 260 9.86 20.85 12.00
C THR A 260 9.39 19.53 11.38
N LEU A 261 8.92 18.60 12.21
CA LEU A 261 8.33 17.34 11.77
C LEU A 261 6.97 17.59 11.11
N GLY A 262 6.66 16.87 10.04
CA GLY A 262 5.35 16.99 9.42
C GLY A 262 5.20 16.19 8.13
N THR A 263 4.10 16.45 7.42
CA THR A 263 3.89 16.01 6.04
C THR A 263 3.94 17.20 5.09
N LEU A 264 4.36 16.93 3.85
CA LEU A 264 4.40 17.91 2.78
C LEU A 264 3.80 17.29 1.52
N GLU A 265 2.80 17.96 0.96
CA GLU A 265 2.18 17.58 -0.31
C GLU A 265 2.67 18.49 -1.43
N ARG A 266 3.32 17.89 -2.44
CA ARG A 266 3.83 18.59 -3.63
C ARG A 266 3.77 17.69 -4.86
N ASN A 267 3.41 18.26 -6.02
CA ASN A 267 3.42 17.57 -7.32
C ASN A 267 2.64 16.24 -7.32
N GLY A 268 1.50 16.17 -6.62
CA GLY A 268 0.69 14.95 -6.51
C GLY A 268 1.28 13.86 -5.62
N HIS A 269 2.29 14.18 -4.81
CA HIS A 269 2.92 13.25 -3.87
C HIS A 269 2.98 13.84 -2.47
N SER A 270 2.69 13.01 -1.46
CA SER A 270 2.82 13.36 -0.06
C SER A 270 4.03 12.65 0.55
N VAL A 271 4.86 13.40 1.27
CA VAL A 271 6.08 12.91 1.91
C VAL A 271 6.10 13.27 3.38
N ALA A 272 6.69 12.40 4.21
CA ALA A 272 7.07 12.78 5.56
C ALA A 272 8.31 13.68 5.47
N VAL A 273 8.38 14.74 6.28
CA VAL A 273 9.61 15.52 6.44
C VAL A 273 10.13 15.33 7.85
N ILE A 274 11.32 14.75 7.95
CA ILE A 274 11.95 14.33 9.21
C ILE A 274 13.32 15.00 9.27
N ASN A 275 13.59 15.79 10.32
CA ASN A 275 14.84 16.56 10.47
C ASN A 275 15.23 17.35 9.21
N GLY A 276 14.26 18.02 8.59
CA GLY A 276 14.50 18.86 7.41
C GLY A 276 14.75 18.09 6.12
N ARG A 277 14.52 16.77 6.09
CA ARG A 277 14.68 15.93 4.90
C ARG A 277 13.37 15.23 4.55
N GLU A 278 13.00 15.29 3.28
CA GLU A 278 11.88 14.53 2.75
C GLU A 278 12.18 13.03 2.77
N GLU A 279 11.21 12.21 3.14
CA GLU A 279 11.25 10.76 2.96
C GLU A 279 10.73 10.42 1.57
N ILE A 280 11.62 9.88 0.72
CA ILE A 280 11.35 9.61 -0.69
C ILE A 280 11.51 8.11 -0.92
N TYR A 281 10.39 7.40 -0.99
CA TYR A 281 10.35 5.96 -1.31
C TYR A 281 11.38 5.12 -0.54
N GLY A 282 11.47 5.31 0.78
CA GLY A 282 12.41 4.58 1.64
C GLY A 282 13.78 5.24 1.81
N THR A 283 14.02 6.39 1.19
CA THR A 283 15.33 7.05 1.16
C THR A 283 15.28 8.48 1.70
N VAL A 284 16.44 8.98 2.12
CA VAL A 284 16.59 10.36 2.58
C VAL A 284 16.70 11.27 1.35
N GLY A 285 15.70 12.12 1.17
CA GLY A 285 15.62 13.10 0.11
C GLY A 285 16.26 14.45 0.44
N ASN A 286 15.93 15.44 -0.38
CA ASN A 286 16.38 16.81 -0.19
C ASN A 286 15.57 17.54 0.88
N ALA A 287 16.03 18.75 1.23
CA ALA A 287 15.20 19.65 2.01
C ALA A 287 14.01 20.14 1.17
N PRO A 288 12.81 20.21 1.75
CA PRO A 288 11.63 20.66 1.03
C PRO A 288 11.72 22.14 0.67
N ARG A 289 11.21 22.50 -0.51
CA ARG A 289 11.30 23.88 -1.05
C ARG A 289 9.93 24.55 -1.23
N HIS A 290 8.91 23.76 -1.51
CA HIS A 290 7.53 24.21 -1.75
C HIS A 290 6.57 23.05 -1.49
N GLY A 291 5.29 23.36 -1.36
CA GLY A 291 4.23 22.39 -1.10
C GLY A 291 3.32 22.86 0.01
N TYR A 292 2.18 22.19 0.14
CA TYR A 292 1.30 22.36 1.29
C TYR A 292 1.91 21.60 2.46
N ALA A 293 2.08 22.25 3.60
CA ALA A 293 2.80 21.70 4.75
C ALA A 293 1.89 21.64 5.97
N ILE A 294 1.86 20.47 6.61
CA ILE A 294 1.23 20.26 7.90
C ILE A 294 2.33 19.85 8.88
N ALA A 295 2.57 20.66 9.91
CA ALA A 295 3.45 20.29 11.00
C ALA A 295 2.73 19.37 11.99
N LEU A 296 3.48 18.43 12.55
CA LEU A 296 3.06 17.51 13.60
C LEU A 296 3.82 17.85 14.88
N GLY A 297 3.16 18.58 15.78
CA GLY A 297 3.75 19.26 16.95
C GLY A 297 3.13 18.85 18.27
#